data_AF-A0A3D4BBD3-F1
#
_entry.id   AF-A0A3D4BBD3-F1
#
_cell.length_a   1.000
_cell.length_b   1.000
_cell.length_c   1.000
_cell.angle_alpha   90.00
_cell.angle_beta   90.00
_cell.angle_gamma   90.00
#
_symmetry.space_group_name_H-M   'P 1'
#
loop_
_entity.id
_entity.type
_entity.pdbx_description
1 polymer ?
#
loop_
_entity_poly.entity_id
_entity_poly.type
_entity_poly.pdbx_seq_one_letter_code
_entity_poly.pdbx_strand_id
1 'polypeptide(L)'
;DIRETVEAQLDRLRLLAPVSQEYQVTHNYIDQILDVPWNVETQSDVDIQTVRDVLDQDHYGLEEAKERIIEYMAVAKFTGNMTGPILCFVGPPGTGKTSLGQSIARAVDRKFIRMSVGGVRDEAEIRG
;
A
#
# COMPACT_ATOMS: atom_id res chain seq x y z
N ASP A 1 -9.61 20.46 -8.14
CA ASP A 1 -8.73 20.65 -6.96
C ASP A 1 -7.28 20.29 -7.28
N ILE A 2 -6.84 19.02 -7.21
CA ILE A 2 -5.41 18.66 -7.41
C ILE A 2 -4.88 19.07 -8.79
N ARG A 3 -5.62 18.78 -9.87
CA ARG A 3 -5.22 19.14 -11.23
C ARG A 3 -5.00 20.65 -11.40
N GLU A 4 -5.91 21.46 -10.85
CA GLU A 4 -5.82 22.92 -10.90
C GLU A 4 -4.58 23.44 -10.17
N THR A 5 -4.29 22.87 -9.00
CA THR A 5 -3.05 23.19 -8.26
C THR A 5 -1.80 22.85 -9.07
N VAL A 6 -1.75 21.68 -9.71
CA VAL A 6 -0.61 21.27 -10.55
C VAL A 6 -0.45 22.17 -11.76
N GLU A 7 -1.54 22.53 -12.44
CA GLU A 7 -1.53 23.45 -13.58
C GLU A 7 -1.00 24.83 -13.17
N ALA A 8 -1.42 25.36 -12.01
CA ALA A 8 -0.89 26.62 -11.48
C ALA A 8 0.61 26.54 -11.13
N GLN A 9 1.08 25.43 -10.55
CA GLN A 9 2.51 25.22 -10.28
C GLN A 9 3.32 25.09 -11.58
N LEU A 10 2.76 24.47 -12.62
CA LEU A 10 3.41 24.32 -13.92
C LEU A 10 3.58 25.68 -14.62
N ASP A 11 2.56 26.54 -14.57
CA ASP A 11 2.65 27.89 -15.11
C ASP A 11 3.68 28.74 -14.36
N ARG A 12 3.77 28.59 -13.03
CA ARG A 12 4.86 29.20 -12.25
C ARG A 12 6.22 28.66 -12.66
N LEU A 13 6.37 27.34 -12.82
CA LEU A 13 7.64 26.69 -13.17
C LEU A 13 8.21 27.22 -14.49
N ARG A 14 7.35 27.47 -15.49
CA ARG A 14 7.73 28.02 -16.81
C ARG A 14 8.39 29.40 -16.74
N LEU A 15 8.11 30.18 -15.69
CA LEU A 15 8.67 31.52 -15.49
C LEU A 15 9.98 31.49 -14.70
N LEU A 16 10.30 30.38 -14.02
CA LEU A 16 11.50 30.24 -13.20
C LEU A 16 12.73 29.92 -14.06
N ALA A 17 13.86 30.51 -13.72
CA ALA A 17 15.13 30.17 -14.34
C ALA A 17 15.52 28.72 -13.98
N PRO A 18 15.90 27.86 -14.94
CA PRO A 18 16.21 26.44 -14.68
C PRO A 18 17.31 26.18 -13.65
N VAL A 19 18.20 27.16 -13.45
CA VAL A 19 19.31 27.09 -12.49
C VAL A 19 18.91 27.47 -11.06
N SER A 20 17.67 27.91 -10.82
CA SER A 20 17.22 28.36 -9.50
C SER A 20 16.83 27.20 -8.58
N GLN A 21 17.02 27.37 -7.28
CA GLN A 21 16.58 26.40 -6.27
C GLN A 21 15.06 26.25 -6.28
N GLU A 22 14.32 27.34 -6.52
CA GLU A 22 12.86 27.33 -6.62
C GLU A 22 12.37 26.48 -7.79
N TYR A 23 13.05 26.54 -8.95
CA TYR A 23 12.73 25.68 -10.09
C TYR A 23 12.84 24.21 -9.70
N GLN A 24 13.93 23.81 -9.04
CA GLN A 24 14.15 22.43 -8.62
C GLN A 24 13.10 21.93 -7.62
N VAL A 25 12.72 22.76 -6.64
CA VAL A 25 11.68 22.41 -5.66
C VAL A 25 10.32 22.23 -6.34
N THR A 26 9.91 23.18 -7.19
CA THR A 26 8.63 23.11 -7.89
C THR A 26 8.59 21.95 -8.90
N HIS A 27 9.69 21.69 -9.60
CA HIS A 27 9.82 20.55 -10.51
C HIS A 27 9.64 19.23 -9.76
N ASN A 28 10.39 19.01 -8.67
CA ASN A 28 10.30 17.79 -7.88
C ASN A 28 8.90 17.57 -7.29
N TYR A 29 8.24 18.64 -6.86
CA TYR A 29 6.86 18.56 -6.36
C TYR A 29 5.89 18.08 -7.45
N ILE A 30 5.99 18.62 -8.67
CA ILE A 30 5.15 18.19 -9.80
C ILE A 30 5.45 16.74 -10.16
N ASP A 31 6.73 16.35 -10.25
CA ASP A 31 7.14 14.97 -10.53
C ASP A 31 6.57 13.99 -9.50
N GLN A 32 6.68 14.30 -8.20
CA GLN A 32 6.12 13.48 -7.13
C GLN A 32 4.61 13.28 -7.28
N ILE A 33 3.89 14.33 -7.68
CA ILE A 33 2.44 14.21 -7.93
C ILE A 33 2.17 13.33 -9.15
N LEU A 34 2.94 13.47 -10.22
CA LEU A 34 2.75 12.69 -11.44
C LEU A 34 3.08 11.19 -11.25
N ASP A 35 4.01 10.87 -10.35
CA ASP A 35 4.37 9.49 -10.00
C ASP A 35 3.28 8.75 -9.19
N VAL A 36 2.34 9.48 -8.58
CA VAL A 36 1.22 8.87 -7.86
C VAL A 36 0.28 8.18 -8.88
N PRO A 37 -0.14 6.92 -8.64
CA PRO A 37 -0.99 6.16 -9.56
C PRO A 37 -2.47 6.62 -9.52
N TRP A 38 -2.75 7.84 -9.99
CA TRP A 38 -4.09 8.41 -10.03
C TRP A 38 -5.03 7.56 -10.89
N ASN A 39 -6.19 7.17 -10.33
CA ASN A 39 -7.21 6.35 -11.02
C ASN A 39 -6.69 5.01 -11.56
N VAL A 40 -5.52 4.55 -11.10
CA VAL A 40 -4.98 3.23 -11.43
C VAL A 40 -5.21 2.33 -10.24
N GLU A 41 -6.14 1.39 -10.41
CA GLU A 41 -6.49 0.42 -9.38
C GLU A 41 -6.24 -0.99 -9.91
N THR A 42 -5.72 -1.86 -9.06
CA THR A 42 -5.65 -3.28 -9.37
C THR A 42 -7.03 -3.89 -9.15
N GLN A 43 -7.62 -4.45 -10.21
CA GLN A 43 -8.85 -5.24 -10.08
C GLN A 43 -8.51 -6.57 -9.40
N SER A 44 -8.81 -6.67 -8.11
CA SER A 44 -8.66 -7.92 -7.36
C SER A 44 -10.03 -8.59 -7.23
N ASP A 45 -10.25 -9.71 -7.93
CA ASP A 45 -11.33 -10.63 -7.57
C ASP A 45 -10.79 -11.59 -6.50
N VAL A 46 -11.26 -11.41 -5.27
CA VAL A 46 -10.80 -12.21 -4.14
C VAL A 46 -11.47 -13.58 -4.22
N ASP A 47 -10.74 -14.58 -4.70
CA ASP A 47 -11.17 -15.98 -4.58
C ASP A 47 -10.69 -16.59 -3.26
N ILE A 48 -11.65 -16.93 -2.40
CA ILE A 48 -11.39 -17.48 -1.07
C ILE A 48 -10.69 -18.85 -1.16
N GLN A 49 -10.99 -19.65 -2.18
CA GLN A 49 -10.34 -20.94 -2.35
C GLN A 49 -8.87 -20.75 -2.71
N THR A 50 -8.58 -19.88 -3.68
CA THR A 50 -7.21 -19.49 -4.03
C THR A 50 -6.44 -18.94 -2.83
N VAL A 51 -7.07 -18.10 -1.99
CA VAL A 51 -6.43 -17.57 -0.77
C VAL A 51 -6.06 -18.69 0.20
N ARG A 52 -6.95 -19.65 0.44
CA ARG A 52 -6.67 -20.79 1.32
C ARG A 52 -5.50 -21.62 0.78
N ASP A 53 -5.55 -21.98 -0.50
CA ASP A 53 -4.53 -22.82 -1.13
C ASP A 53 -3.14 -22.17 -1.08
N VAL A 54 -3.05 -20.86 -1.34
CA VAL A 54 -1.80 -20.09 -1.25
C VAL A 54 -1.27 -20.04 0.18
N LEU A 55 -2.12 -19.82 1.17
CA LEU A 55 -1.72 -19.76 2.58
C LEU A 55 -1.22 -21.13 3.07
N ASP A 56 -1.88 -22.22 2.66
CA ASP A 56 -1.50 -23.59 3.03
C ASP A 56 -0.21 -24.04 2.34
N GLN A 57 0.01 -23.60 1.10
CA GLN A 57 1.25 -23.86 0.37
C GLN A 57 2.46 -23.17 1.01
N ASP A 58 2.30 -21.91 1.43
CA ASP A 58 3.41 -21.09 1.91
C ASP A 58 3.71 -21.25 3.42
N HIS A 59 2.69 -21.61 4.21
CA HIS A 59 2.79 -21.62 5.67
C HIS A 59 2.27 -22.93 6.24
N TYR A 60 3.12 -23.65 6.94
CA TYR A 60 2.72 -24.85 7.69
C TYR A 60 2.07 -24.47 9.03
N GLY A 61 0.92 -25.08 9.35
CA GLY A 61 0.15 -24.78 10.56
C GLY A 61 -0.52 -23.40 10.53
N LEU A 62 -0.50 -22.67 11.65
CA LEU A 62 -1.11 -21.35 11.80
C LEU A 62 -2.63 -21.32 11.53
N GLU A 63 -3.33 -22.41 11.82
CA GLU A 63 -4.75 -22.58 11.52
C GLU A 63 -5.62 -21.40 11.97
N GLU A 64 -5.45 -20.94 13.21
CA GLU A 64 -6.21 -19.80 13.74
C GLU A 64 -5.96 -18.51 12.94
N ALA A 65 -4.70 -18.23 12.58
CA ALA A 65 -4.36 -17.04 11.81
C ALA A 65 -4.88 -17.12 10.36
N LYS A 66 -4.77 -18.30 9.73
CA LYS A 66 -5.30 -18.55 8.39
C LYS A 66 -6.82 -18.42 8.34
N GLU A 67 -7.52 -19.00 9.31
CA GLU A 67 -8.98 -18.90 9.42
C GLU A 67 -9.41 -17.44 9.53
N ARG A 68 -8.73 -16.64 10.38
CA ARG A 68 -8.99 -15.19 10.50
C ARG A 68 -8.74 -14.40 9.23
N ILE A 69 -7.69 -14.75 8.47
CA ILE A 69 -7.43 -14.12 7.16
C ILE A 69 -8.57 -14.44 6.20
N ILE A 70 -9.03 -15.69 6.17
CA ILE A 70 -10.12 -16.13 5.30
C ILE A 70 -11.43 -15.41 5.66
N GLU A 71 -11.78 -15.33 6.95
CA GLU A 71 -12.95 -14.57 7.44
C GLU A 71 -12.88 -13.11 6.98
N TYR A 72 -11.73 -12.47 7.13
CA TYR A 72 -11.51 -11.09 6.73
C TYR A 72 -11.74 -10.89 5.22
N MET A 73 -11.17 -11.78 4.41
CA MET A 73 -11.31 -11.75 2.95
C MET A 73 -12.74 -12.03 2.51
N ALA A 74 -13.48 -12.89 3.22
CA ALA A 74 -14.88 -13.16 2.93
C ALA A 74 -15.76 -11.92 3.16
N VAL A 75 -15.51 -11.18 4.25
CA VAL A 75 -16.20 -9.91 4.52
C VAL A 75 -15.86 -8.89 3.44
N ALA A 76 -14.57 -8.74 3.09
CA ALA A 76 -14.12 -7.80 2.06
C ALA A 76 -14.73 -8.10 0.68
N LYS A 77 -14.86 -9.39 0.31
CA LYS A 77 -15.53 -9.83 -0.92
C LYS A 77 -17.02 -9.45 -0.90
N PHE A 78 -17.68 -9.61 0.24
CA PHE A 78 -19.11 -9.31 0.37
C PHE A 78 -19.40 -7.81 0.32
N THR A 79 -18.58 -6.98 0.97
CA THR A 79 -18.76 -5.52 0.99
C THR A 79 -18.30 -4.84 -0.30
N GLY A 80 -17.54 -5.54 -1.15
CA GLY A 80 -16.94 -4.99 -2.37
C GLY A 80 -15.83 -3.97 -2.10
N ASN A 81 -15.47 -3.74 -0.84
CA ASN A 81 -14.46 -2.78 -0.41
C ASN A 81 -13.74 -3.28 0.85
N MET A 82 -12.43 -3.07 0.92
CA MET A 82 -11.60 -3.40 2.09
C MET A 82 -11.62 -2.32 3.19
N THR A 83 -12.66 -1.47 3.25
CA THR A 83 -12.79 -0.35 4.22
C THR A 83 -13.13 -0.82 5.65
N GLY A 84 -12.58 -1.96 6.07
CA GLY A 84 -12.81 -2.58 7.37
C GLY A 84 -11.64 -2.42 8.34
N PRO A 85 -11.67 -3.12 9.49
CA PRO A 85 -10.56 -3.15 10.44
C PRO A 85 -9.26 -3.66 9.77
N ILE A 86 -8.11 -3.21 10.26
CA ILE A 86 -6.80 -3.63 9.73
C ILE A 86 -6.34 -4.90 10.47
N LEU A 87 -5.86 -5.90 9.74
CA LEU A 87 -5.28 -7.11 10.33
C LEU A 87 -3.94 -6.79 11.01
N CYS A 88 -3.80 -7.20 12.27
CA CYS A 88 -2.57 -7.07 13.04
C CYS A 88 -2.10 -8.44 13.52
N PHE A 89 -0.93 -8.88 13.06
CA PHE A 89 -0.33 -10.14 13.49
C PHE A 89 0.65 -9.91 14.64
N VAL A 90 0.43 -10.58 15.78
CA VAL A 90 1.25 -10.45 16.99
C VAL A 90 1.88 -11.79 17.34
N GLY A 91 3.15 -11.79 17.73
CA GLY A 91 3.85 -12.99 18.21
C GLY A 91 5.38 -12.84 18.22
N PRO A 92 6.12 -13.86 18.69
CA PRO A 92 7.59 -13.87 18.74
C PRO A 92 8.27 -13.57 17.40
N PRO A 93 9.53 -13.11 17.36
CA PRO A 93 10.28 -12.99 16.11
C PRO A 93 10.42 -14.35 15.42
N GLY A 94 10.45 -14.37 14.09
CA GLY A 94 10.62 -15.59 13.30
C GLY A 94 9.35 -16.39 12.99
N THR A 95 8.17 -15.97 13.45
CA THR A 95 6.90 -16.70 13.21
C THR A 95 6.24 -16.45 11.84
N GLY A 96 6.94 -15.88 10.87
CA GLY A 96 6.40 -15.70 9.51
C GLY A 96 5.39 -14.56 9.30
N LYS A 97 5.28 -13.59 10.22
CA LYS A 97 4.32 -12.46 10.06
C LYS A 97 4.49 -11.67 8.76
N THR A 98 5.75 -11.38 8.37
CA THR A 98 6.04 -10.66 7.13
C THR A 98 5.77 -11.52 5.90
N SER A 99 6.09 -12.82 5.95
CA SER A 99 5.82 -13.73 4.83
C SER A 99 4.32 -13.97 4.67
N LEU A 100 3.54 -14.02 5.75
CA LEU A 100 2.07 -14.04 5.69
C LEU A 100 1.52 -12.86 4.90
N GLY A 101 1.99 -11.64 5.19
CA GLY A 101 1.58 -10.44 4.43
C GLY A 101 1.90 -10.54 2.93
N GLN A 102 3.05 -11.13 2.57
CA GLN A 102 3.43 -11.38 1.17
C GLN A 102 2.52 -12.41 0.49
N SER A 103 2.23 -13.52 1.17
CA SER A 103 1.33 -14.56 0.66
C SER A 103 -0.09 -14.04 0.46
N ILE A 104 -0.58 -13.22 1.39
CA ILE A 104 -1.87 -12.55 1.27
C ILE A 104 -1.90 -11.68 0.02
N ALA A 105 -0.91 -10.79 -0.15
CA ALA A 105 -0.84 -9.90 -1.31
C ALA A 105 -0.79 -10.68 -2.64
N ARG A 106 -0.02 -11.78 -2.68
CA ARG A 106 0.03 -12.68 -3.83
C ARG A 106 -1.31 -13.36 -4.11
N ALA A 107 -2.01 -13.81 -3.08
CA ALA A 107 -3.29 -14.49 -3.22
C ALA A 107 -4.41 -13.59 -3.77
N VAL A 108 -4.35 -12.27 -3.49
CA VAL A 108 -5.34 -11.29 -3.96
C VAL A 108 -4.86 -10.48 -5.16
N ASP A 109 -3.74 -10.88 -5.78
CA ASP A 109 -3.07 -10.21 -6.89
C ASP A 109 -2.84 -8.70 -6.65
N ARG A 110 -2.34 -8.34 -5.47
CA ARG A 110 -2.00 -6.94 -5.11
C ARG A 110 -0.50 -6.77 -4.92
N LYS A 111 0.00 -5.58 -5.26
CA LYS A 111 1.40 -5.21 -5.00
C LYS A 111 1.67 -5.23 -3.50
N PHE A 112 2.73 -5.94 -3.10
CA PHE A 112 3.19 -5.96 -1.71
C PHE A 112 4.21 -4.86 -1.47
N ILE A 113 3.97 -4.02 -0.47
CA ILE A 113 4.90 -2.99 -0.01
C ILE A 113 5.14 -3.21 1.49
N ARG A 114 6.41 -3.19 1.90
CA ARG A 114 6.81 -3.29 3.31
C ARG A 114 7.42 -1.97 3.76
N MET A 115 6.84 -1.38 4.79
CA MET A 115 7.40 -0.24 5.51
C MET A 115 7.73 -0.64 6.94
N SER A 116 8.91 -0.24 7.43
CA SER A 116 9.30 -0.44 8.83
C SER A 116 9.05 0.86 9.60
N VAL A 117 8.21 0.80 10.63
CA VAL A 117 7.99 1.91 11.57
C VAL A 117 8.80 1.75 12.86
N GLY A 118 9.61 0.70 12.96
CA GLY A 118 10.46 0.46 14.12
C GLY A 118 11.56 1.53 14.21
N GLY A 119 11.58 2.27 15.32
CA GLY A 119 12.57 3.32 15.54
C GLY A 119 12.22 4.68 14.95
N VAL A 120 11.04 4.83 14.34
CA VAL A 120 10.49 6.14 13.94
C VAL A 120 10.29 6.99 15.19
N ARG A 121 10.80 8.22 15.16
CA ARG A 121 10.73 9.16 16.30
C ARG A 121 9.94 10.41 15.99
N ASP A 122 9.81 10.74 14.71
CA ASP A 122 9.13 11.94 14.24
C ASP A 122 8.01 11.58 13.25
N GLU A 123 6.91 12.32 13.31
CA GLU A 123 5.81 12.24 12.36
C GLU A 123 6.23 12.67 10.95
N ALA A 124 7.23 13.56 10.83
CA ALA A 124 7.78 13.97 9.55
C ALA A 124 8.33 12.78 8.73
N GLU A 125 8.77 11.69 9.38
CA GLU A 125 9.22 10.48 8.67
C GLU A 125 8.07 9.74 7.96
N ILE A 126 6.83 9.93 8.39
CA ILE A 126 5.64 9.29 7.84
C ILE A 126 4.87 10.24 6.91
N ARG A 127 4.78 11.52 7.27
CA ARG A 127 3.98 12.51 6.53
C ARG A 127 4.79 13.34 5.53
N GLY A 128 6.13 13.36 5.66
CA GLY A 128 7.00 14.34 5.01
C GLY A 128 7.12 15.61 5.83
#